data_AF-A0A1V4UBP1-F1
#
_entry.id   AF-A0A1V4UBP1-F1
#
_cell.length_a   1.000
_cell.length_b   1.000
_cell.length_c   1.000
_cell.angle_alpha   90.00
_cell.angle_beta   90.00
_cell.angle_gamma   90.00
#
_symmetry.space_group_name_H-M   'P 1'
#
loop_
_entity.id
_entity.type
_entity.pdbx_description
1 polymer ?
#
loop_
_entity_poly.entity_id
_entity_poly.type
_entity_poly.pdbx_seq_one_letter_code
_entity_poly.pdbx_strand_id
1 'polypeptide(L)'
;MKSALFLTLFILVSFFLPAAAATITGRPDTIENGQPMFVTIRDLPDNSSFSLLVQADCAVQPNSEFRFQMSQFVMPFALKQSSITATLSGTSTNRLEVMKESTIVTVSGQSRDGQFSTTKHYDITPGTYDYFRLSGTSLPTARSITAQLQVTGTTQGKRDSEISFVVEGLTAGTITIAAFVDGTQALYKKVPIGVPESSPEGIGVPAASPLPEQWHTFTSADGMVSVTVSQAEPIGFVKVPARKTPQGMQILSGPYSLVPLDTSFLPPGRIEFRIPAGAAGGELVIASLDRETWTSLPSTTGNTSVAAPVAISGTYALLGPLPAAPVTTTAVTPIATTVEETLPTPAPAATTRAGIGGATLILAICAGCAVVIRKKQ
;
A
#
# COMPACT_ATOMS: atom_id res chain seq x y z
N MET A 1 -34.75 -38.19 27.10
CA MET A 1 -33.82 -38.00 25.96
C MET A 1 -34.12 -36.79 25.07
N LYS A 2 -35.33 -36.21 25.06
CA LYS A 2 -35.64 -34.99 24.29
C LYS A 2 -35.16 -33.67 24.93
N SER A 3 -34.99 -33.63 26.26
CA SER A 3 -34.51 -32.44 26.98
C SER A 3 -32.98 -32.23 26.87
N ALA A 4 -32.21 -33.32 26.80
CA ALA A 4 -30.76 -33.25 26.66
C ALA A 4 -30.35 -32.70 25.28
N LEU A 5 -31.05 -33.08 24.21
CA LEU A 5 -30.77 -32.62 22.85
C LEU A 5 -31.06 -31.11 22.67
N PHE A 6 -32.09 -30.59 23.37
CA PHE A 6 -32.45 -29.17 23.33
C PHE A 6 -31.44 -28.30 24.09
N LEU A 7 -30.88 -28.81 25.20
CA LEU A 7 -29.85 -28.12 25.96
C LEU A 7 -28.52 -28.04 25.19
N THR A 8 -28.15 -29.11 24.47
CA THR A 8 -26.93 -29.13 23.63
C THR A 8 -27.04 -28.18 22.42
N LEU A 9 -28.23 -28.07 21.82
CA LEU A 9 -28.47 -27.14 20.71
C LEU A 9 -28.44 -25.67 21.18
N PHE A 10 -28.96 -25.37 22.38
CA PHE A 10 -28.92 -24.02 22.93
C PHE A 10 -27.50 -23.58 23.35
N ILE A 11 -26.67 -24.50 23.86
CA ILE A 11 -25.24 -24.25 24.17
C ILE A 11 -24.41 -24.05 22.89
N LEU A 12 -24.72 -24.76 21.80
CA LEU A 12 -24.04 -24.61 20.51
C LEU A 12 -24.43 -23.31 19.78
N VAL A 13 -25.67 -22.85 19.92
CA VAL A 13 -26.15 -21.58 19.35
C VAL A 13 -25.70 -20.35 20.16
N SER A 14 -25.41 -20.50 21.46
CA SER A 14 -24.98 -19.38 22.33
C SER A 14 -23.49 -19.01 22.21
N PHE A 15 -22.67 -19.77 21.46
CA PHE A 15 -21.23 -19.49 21.31
C PHE A 15 -20.89 -18.59 20.11
N PHE A 16 -21.88 -18.19 19.30
CA PHE A 16 -21.71 -17.17 18.27
C PHE A 16 -22.06 -15.80 18.83
N LEU A 17 -21.31 -15.35 19.85
CA LEU A 17 -21.24 -13.91 20.10
C LEU A 17 -20.60 -13.27 18.86
N PRO A 18 -21.18 -12.20 18.29
CA PRO A 18 -20.53 -11.47 17.21
C PRO A 18 -19.15 -11.03 17.72
N ALA A 19 -18.09 -11.40 16.99
CA ALA A 19 -16.77 -10.89 17.28
C ALA A 19 -16.84 -9.34 17.30
N ALA A 20 -16.37 -8.72 18.36
CA ALA A 20 -16.31 -7.27 18.44
C ALA A 20 -15.49 -6.74 17.25
N ALA A 21 -16.02 -5.74 16.56
CA ALA A 21 -15.29 -5.10 15.47
C ALA A 21 -14.06 -4.37 16.05
N ALA A 22 -12.90 -4.57 15.42
CA ALA A 22 -11.69 -3.88 15.83
C ALA A 22 -11.91 -2.36 15.79
N THR A 23 -11.53 -1.68 16.86
CA THR A 23 -11.63 -0.22 16.97
C THR A 23 -10.25 0.38 16.94
N ILE A 24 -10.04 1.38 16.07
CA ILE A 24 -8.75 2.06 15.93
C ILE A 24 -8.95 3.56 16.12
N THR A 25 -8.19 4.17 17.03
CA THR A 25 -8.23 5.62 17.28
C THR A 25 -6.82 6.20 17.20
N GLY A 26 -6.70 7.43 16.71
CA GLY A 26 -5.42 8.15 16.62
C GLY A 26 -5.38 9.35 17.56
N ARG A 27 -4.23 9.66 18.14
CA ARG A 27 -3.96 10.86 18.96
C ARG A 27 -2.49 11.33 18.79
N PRO A 28 -2.18 12.62 19.03
CA PRO A 28 -3.08 13.74 19.30
C PRO A 28 -3.81 14.23 18.03
N ASP A 29 -4.58 15.31 18.12
CA ASP A 29 -5.27 15.94 16.99
C ASP A 29 -4.38 16.88 16.18
N THR A 30 -3.32 17.42 16.80
CA THR A 30 -2.28 18.26 16.19
C THR A 30 -0.94 17.87 16.80
N ILE A 31 0.14 17.94 16.03
CA ILE A 31 1.50 17.73 16.54
C ILE A 31 2.42 18.89 16.17
N GLU A 32 3.42 19.15 17.01
CA GLU A 32 4.62 19.91 16.63
C GLU A 32 5.74 18.95 16.19
N ASN A 33 6.73 19.50 15.49
CA ASN A 33 7.93 18.74 15.13
C ASN A 33 8.59 18.13 16.37
N GLY A 34 8.85 16.82 16.34
CA GLY A 34 9.43 16.07 17.45
C GLY A 34 8.40 15.57 18.48
N GLN A 35 7.10 15.78 18.28
CA GLN A 35 6.07 15.23 19.15
C GLN A 35 5.63 13.81 18.73
N PRO A 36 5.28 12.94 19.70
CA PRO A 36 4.82 11.59 19.43
C PRO A 36 3.36 11.56 18.97
N MET A 37 3.07 10.62 18.06
CA MET A 37 1.73 10.18 17.69
C MET A 37 1.50 8.75 18.19
N PHE A 38 0.23 8.46 18.45
CA PHE A 38 -0.23 7.17 18.95
C PHE A 38 -1.47 6.73 18.17
N VAL A 39 -1.51 5.46 17.80
CA VAL A 39 -2.67 4.79 17.21
C VAL A 39 -3.03 3.64 18.13
N THR A 40 -4.09 3.83 18.92
CA THR A 40 -4.62 2.83 19.83
C THR A 40 -5.53 1.88 19.06
N ILE A 41 -5.33 0.59 19.28
CA ILE A 41 -6.03 -0.50 18.61
C ILE A 41 -6.66 -1.38 19.68
N ARG A 42 -7.95 -1.68 19.52
CA ARG A 42 -8.69 -2.57 20.42
C ARG A 42 -9.39 -3.66 19.64
N ASP A 43 -9.45 -4.84 20.24
CA ASP A 43 -10.17 -6.00 19.73
C ASP A 43 -9.73 -6.43 18.32
N LEU A 44 -8.46 -6.20 17.93
CA LEU A 44 -7.93 -6.64 16.64
C LEU A 44 -7.80 -8.17 16.60
N PRO A 45 -8.58 -8.88 15.76
CA PRO A 45 -8.50 -10.33 15.71
C PRO A 45 -7.16 -10.79 15.12
N ASP A 46 -6.71 -11.97 15.55
CA ASP A 46 -5.63 -12.68 14.86
C ASP A 46 -6.14 -13.15 13.49
N ASN A 47 -5.23 -13.17 12.51
CA ASN A 47 -5.49 -13.54 11.12
C ASN A 47 -6.45 -12.62 10.36
N SER A 48 -6.75 -11.43 10.89
CA SER A 48 -7.41 -10.38 10.13
C SER A 48 -6.44 -9.77 9.12
N SER A 49 -6.96 -9.32 7.99
CA SER A 49 -6.20 -8.47 7.09
C SER A 49 -6.12 -7.06 7.66
N PHE A 50 -4.92 -6.52 7.73
CA PHE A 50 -4.67 -5.17 8.20
C PHE A 50 -3.95 -4.36 7.13
N SER A 51 -4.44 -3.15 6.87
CA SER A 51 -3.75 -2.16 6.03
C SER A 51 -3.64 -0.85 6.78
N LEU A 52 -2.45 -0.24 6.77
CA LEU A 52 -2.17 1.08 7.32
C LEU A 52 -1.54 1.94 6.23
N LEU A 53 -2.09 3.12 6.00
CA LEU A 53 -1.51 4.19 5.21
C LEU A 53 -1.11 5.32 6.14
N VAL A 54 0.13 5.77 6.03
CA VAL A 54 0.62 7.04 6.57
C VAL A 54 1.05 7.89 5.37
N GLN A 55 0.34 8.98 5.14
CA GLN A 55 0.66 9.95 4.11
C GLN A 55 1.06 11.27 4.76
N ALA A 56 2.15 11.87 4.32
CA ALA A 56 2.56 13.20 4.75
C ALA A 56 2.62 14.13 3.53
N ASP A 57 1.88 15.23 3.61
CA ASP A 57 1.91 16.31 2.63
C ASP A 57 2.70 17.48 3.23
N CYS A 58 3.85 17.77 2.61
CA CYS A 58 4.88 18.62 3.20
C CYS A 58 5.23 19.76 2.26
N ALA A 59 5.30 20.99 2.78
CA ALA A 59 5.83 22.12 2.03
C ALA A 59 7.35 21.98 1.85
N VAL A 60 7.86 22.26 0.66
CA VAL A 60 9.29 22.24 0.35
C VAL A 60 9.68 23.44 -0.48
N GLN A 61 10.95 23.83 -0.39
CA GLN A 61 11.53 24.75 -1.35
C GLN A 61 11.79 24.01 -2.67
N PRO A 62 11.50 24.62 -3.83
CA PRO A 62 11.82 24.02 -5.11
C PRO A 62 13.32 23.75 -5.27
N ASN A 63 13.68 22.66 -5.96
CA ASN A 63 15.05 22.25 -6.20
C ASN A 63 15.95 22.18 -4.94
N SER A 64 15.37 21.79 -3.80
CA SER A 64 16.05 21.79 -2.50
C SER A 64 16.04 20.41 -1.87
N GLU A 65 17.05 20.14 -1.04
CA GLU A 65 17.09 18.92 -0.25
C GLU A 65 16.03 18.94 0.84
N PHE A 66 15.44 17.79 1.10
CA PHE A 66 14.52 17.58 2.21
C PHE A 66 14.92 16.33 2.98
N ARG A 67 14.51 16.29 4.25
CA ARG A 67 14.64 15.11 5.10
C ARG A 67 13.55 15.12 6.17
N PHE A 68 12.87 14.02 6.30
CA PHE A 68 11.91 13.77 7.36
C PHE A 68 12.04 12.34 7.87
N GLN A 69 11.66 12.14 9.12
CA GLN A 69 11.93 10.92 9.85
C GLN A 69 10.76 10.59 10.78
N MET A 70 10.37 9.33 10.80
CA MET A 70 9.53 8.75 11.85
C MET A 70 10.44 7.95 12.77
N SER A 71 10.69 8.44 13.97
CA SER A 71 11.57 7.84 14.97
C SER A 71 10.78 7.02 15.98
N GLN A 72 11.45 6.05 16.61
CA GLN A 72 10.88 5.22 17.67
C GLN A 72 9.54 4.58 17.27
N PHE A 73 9.45 4.08 16.04
CA PHE A 73 8.22 3.50 15.53
C PHE A 73 8.00 2.13 16.18
N VAL A 74 7.00 2.04 17.06
CA VAL A 74 6.63 0.81 17.77
C VAL A 74 5.57 0.08 16.96
N MET A 75 5.90 -1.14 16.53
CA MET A 75 4.96 -2.09 15.92
C MET A 75 4.57 -3.14 16.98
N PRO A 76 3.32 -3.16 17.47
CA PRO A 76 2.97 -3.97 18.64
C PRO A 76 2.53 -5.42 18.32
N PHE A 77 2.28 -5.73 17.04
CA PHE A 77 1.94 -7.07 16.56
C PHE A 77 2.69 -7.37 15.26
N ALA A 78 2.74 -8.65 14.89
CA ALA A 78 3.35 -9.07 13.65
C ALA A 78 2.37 -8.90 12.49
N LEU A 79 2.91 -8.64 11.30
CA LEU A 79 2.18 -8.80 10.05
C LEU A 79 2.85 -9.89 9.22
N LYS A 80 2.06 -10.89 8.85
CA LYS A 80 2.46 -12.00 7.99
C LYS A 80 2.08 -11.73 6.55
N GLN A 81 2.85 -12.31 5.62
CA GLN A 81 2.64 -12.12 4.19
C GLN A 81 2.57 -10.64 3.80
N SER A 82 3.32 -9.81 4.54
CA SER A 82 3.16 -8.37 4.44
C SER A 82 3.87 -7.78 3.24
N SER A 83 3.35 -6.64 2.80
CA SER A 83 4.02 -5.74 1.87
C SER A 83 4.14 -4.35 2.46
N ILE A 84 5.30 -3.74 2.26
CA ILE A 84 5.56 -2.33 2.55
C ILE A 84 5.79 -1.64 1.22
N THR A 85 4.97 -0.65 0.92
CA THR A 85 5.10 0.25 -0.22
C THR A 85 5.42 1.65 0.27
N ALA A 86 6.47 2.25 -0.27
CA ALA A 86 6.85 3.62 0.04
C ALA A 86 6.95 4.44 -1.25
N THR A 87 6.39 5.64 -1.21
CA THR A 87 6.18 6.46 -2.41
C THR A 87 6.48 7.91 -2.10
N LEU A 88 7.16 8.54 -3.04
CA LEU A 88 7.47 9.96 -3.04
C LEU A 88 6.98 10.57 -4.33
N SER A 89 6.22 11.65 -4.23
CA SER A 89 5.75 12.46 -5.34
C SER A 89 6.26 13.90 -5.22
N GLY A 90 6.59 14.54 -6.34
CA GLY A 90 7.13 15.90 -6.37
C GLY A 90 8.66 15.98 -6.21
N THR A 91 9.36 14.85 -6.38
CA THR A 91 10.81 14.73 -6.12
C THR A 91 11.57 14.32 -7.38
N SER A 92 12.89 14.56 -7.39
CA SER A 92 13.81 14.13 -8.46
C SER A 92 14.71 12.96 -8.01
N THR A 93 15.23 13.04 -6.79
CA THR A 93 16.05 12.00 -6.17
C THR A 93 15.43 11.59 -4.84
N ASN A 94 15.65 10.32 -4.45
CA ASN A 94 14.95 9.72 -3.33
C ASN A 94 15.85 8.74 -2.59
N ARG A 95 15.74 8.73 -1.27
CA ARG A 95 16.36 7.78 -0.37
C ARG A 95 15.43 7.48 0.79
N LEU A 96 15.02 6.22 0.89
CA LEU A 96 14.33 5.63 2.02
C LEU A 96 15.33 4.82 2.84
N GLU A 97 15.36 5.04 4.14
CA GLU A 97 16.17 4.29 5.09
C GLU A 97 15.29 3.78 6.22
N VAL A 98 15.43 2.51 6.56
CA VAL A 98 14.77 1.90 7.71
C VAL A 98 15.86 1.34 8.61
N MET A 99 15.85 1.76 9.88
CA MET A 99 16.73 1.21 10.89
C MET A 99 15.91 0.43 11.91
N LYS A 100 16.32 -0.82 12.13
CA LYS A 100 15.82 -1.65 13.23
C LYS A 100 17.02 -2.27 13.94
N GLU A 101 17.16 -1.96 15.21
CA GLU A 101 18.30 -2.35 16.03
C GLU A 101 19.62 -1.87 15.39
N SER A 102 20.51 -2.78 15.02
CA SER A 102 21.78 -2.44 14.35
C SER A 102 21.72 -2.58 12.83
N THR A 103 20.55 -2.86 12.24
CA THR A 103 20.40 -3.13 10.81
C THR A 103 19.78 -1.94 10.10
N ILE A 104 20.48 -1.41 9.10
CA ILE A 104 19.99 -0.35 8.23
C ILE A 104 19.71 -0.94 6.85
N VAL A 105 18.47 -0.78 6.38
CA VAL A 105 18.09 -1.07 4.99
C VAL A 105 17.91 0.26 4.27
N THR A 106 18.62 0.44 3.17
CA THR A 106 18.52 1.65 2.34
C THR A 106 18.01 1.29 0.95
N VAL A 107 17.06 2.06 0.45
CA VAL A 107 16.60 2.03 -0.93
C VAL A 107 16.71 3.43 -1.50
N SER A 108 17.41 3.59 -2.62
CA SER A 108 17.58 4.87 -3.29
C SER A 108 17.22 4.75 -4.76
N GLY A 109 16.77 5.85 -5.34
CA GLY A 109 16.45 5.90 -6.76
C GLY A 109 16.05 7.29 -7.23
N GLN A 110 16.03 7.46 -8.55
CA GLN A 110 15.50 8.64 -9.20
C GLN A 110 14.00 8.50 -9.42
N SER A 111 13.29 9.62 -9.35
CA SER A 111 11.89 9.67 -9.73
C SER A 111 11.72 9.54 -11.23
N ARG A 112 10.64 8.88 -11.65
CA ARG A 112 10.13 8.88 -13.03
C ARG A 112 8.82 9.66 -13.04
N ASP A 113 8.68 10.61 -13.95
CA ASP A 113 7.51 11.49 -14.03
C ASP A 113 7.19 12.20 -12.69
N GLY A 114 8.24 12.52 -11.93
CA GLY A 114 8.11 13.18 -10.63
C GLY A 114 7.70 12.27 -9.47
N GLN A 115 7.63 10.95 -9.68
CA GLN A 115 7.28 9.97 -8.66
C GLN A 115 8.35 8.87 -8.51
N PHE A 116 8.61 8.45 -7.28
CA PHE A 116 9.41 7.28 -6.94
C PHE A 116 8.58 6.34 -6.07
N SER A 117 8.54 5.06 -6.40
CA SER A 117 7.84 4.04 -5.62
C SER A 117 8.70 2.80 -5.45
N THR A 118 8.66 2.19 -4.28
CA THR A 118 9.28 0.91 -4.00
C THR A 118 8.37 0.04 -3.14
N THR A 119 8.25 -1.23 -3.50
CA THR A 119 7.49 -2.23 -2.75
C THR A 119 8.43 -3.35 -2.34
N LYS A 120 8.30 -3.80 -1.09
CA LYS A 120 9.00 -4.97 -0.57
C LYS A 120 8.02 -5.90 0.13
N HIS A 121 8.26 -7.20 -0.04
CA HIS A 121 7.51 -8.26 0.60
C HIS A 121 8.39 -8.94 1.64
N TYR A 122 7.97 -8.85 2.90
CA TYR A 122 8.60 -9.51 4.04
C TYR A 122 7.65 -9.46 5.22
N ASP A 123 7.74 -10.44 6.11
CA ASP A 123 7.03 -10.41 7.39
C ASP A 123 7.52 -9.25 8.26
N ILE A 124 6.60 -8.51 8.84
CA ILE A 124 6.89 -7.46 9.82
C ILE A 124 6.85 -8.08 11.20
N THR A 125 7.97 -7.98 11.90
CA THR A 125 8.10 -8.48 13.27
C THR A 125 7.73 -7.38 14.28
N PRO A 126 7.12 -7.73 15.42
CA PRO A 126 6.87 -6.77 16.49
C PRO A 126 8.18 -6.14 16.98
N GLY A 127 8.05 -5.00 17.66
CA GLY A 127 9.15 -4.29 18.30
C GLY A 127 9.29 -2.87 17.79
N THR A 128 10.40 -2.25 18.19
CA THR A 128 10.70 -0.85 17.86
C THR A 128 11.62 -0.78 16.66
N TYR A 129 11.24 0.02 15.67
CA TYR A 129 12.08 0.47 14.58
C TYR A 129 12.63 1.83 14.98
N ASP A 130 13.97 1.95 14.98
CA ASP A 130 14.62 3.17 15.45
C ASP A 130 14.24 4.37 14.60
N TYR A 131 14.22 4.21 13.27
CA TYR A 131 13.64 5.19 12.37
C TYR A 131 13.20 4.64 11.02
N PHE A 132 12.22 5.32 10.42
CA PHE A 132 11.97 5.37 8.99
C PHE A 132 12.32 6.78 8.51
N ARG A 133 13.37 6.91 7.72
CA ARG A 133 13.86 8.20 7.21
C ARG A 133 13.66 8.28 5.71
N LEU A 134 13.12 9.40 5.27
CA LEU A 134 12.91 9.69 3.87
C LEU A 134 13.56 11.02 3.53
N SER A 135 14.32 11.03 2.44
CA SER A 135 15.12 12.18 2.02
C SER A 135 15.31 12.20 0.51
N GLY A 136 15.72 13.34 -0.01
CA GLY A 136 15.90 13.52 -1.44
C GLY A 136 15.96 14.98 -1.84
N THR A 137 15.73 15.24 -3.12
CA THR A 137 15.66 16.59 -3.71
C THR A 137 14.28 16.79 -4.34
N SER A 138 13.63 17.92 -4.07
CA SER A 138 12.37 18.30 -4.71
C SER A 138 12.54 18.58 -6.21
N LEU A 139 11.47 18.53 -6.99
CA LEU A 139 11.50 18.98 -8.39
C LEU A 139 11.72 20.51 -8.47
N PRO A 140 12.22 21.03 -9.60
CA PRO A 140 12.45 22.48 -9.78
C PRO A 140 11.21 23.36 -9.65
N THR A 141 10.01 22.80 -9.84
CA THR A 141 8.73 23.50 -9.75
C THR A 141 7.89 23.07 -8.55
N ALA A 142 8.31 22.04 -7.80
CA ALA A 142 7.54 21.51 -6.68
C ALA A 142 7.67 22.42 -5.46
N ARG A 143 6.52 22.86 -4.93
CA ARG A 143 6.40 23.57 -3.65
C ARG A 143 5.89 22.70 -2.52
N SER A 144 5.43 21.50 -2.87
CA SER A 144 5.02 20.47 -1.94
C SER A 144 5.48 19.12 -2.45
N ILE A 145 5.65 18.19 -1.53
CA ILE A 145 5.88 16.77 -1.80
C ILE A 145 4.88 15.96 -1.01
N THR A 146 4.54 14.80 -1.56
CA THR A 146 3.70 13.81 -0.86
C THR A 146 4.54 12.58 -0.63
N ALA A 147 4.66 12.19 0.63
CA ALA A 147 5.28 10.95 1.06
C ALA A 147 4.19 9.97 1.52
N GLN A 148 4.15 8.77 0.97
CA GLN A 148 3.23 7.72 1.40
C GLN A 148 4.03 6.52 1.86
N LEU A 149 3.66 5.99 3.03
CA LEU A 149 4.07 4.68 3.51
C LEU A 149 2.82 3.86 3.72
N GLN A 150 2.69 2.78 2.96
CA GLN A 150 1.59 1.84 3.09
C GLN A 150 2.12 0.48 3.52
N VAL A 151 1.50 -0.07 4.54
CA VAL A 151 1.80 -1.40 5.09
C VAL A 151 0.54 -2.23 5.02
N THR A 152 0.64 -3.45 4.48
CA THR A 152 -0.47 -4.40 4.45
C THR A 152 0.00 -5.77 4.88
N GLY A 153 -0.85 -6.57 5.53
CA GLY A 153 -0.54 -7.96 5.87
C GLY A 153 -1.59 -8.60 6.77
N THR A 154 -1.31 -9.82 7.23
CA THR A 154 -2.19 -10.59 8.13
C THR A 154 -1.72 -10.47 9.57
N THR A 155 -2.61 -10.10 10.49
CA THR A 155 -2.29 -9.83 11.89
C THR A 155 -1.93 -11.10 12.66
N GLN A 156 -0.94 -10.99 13.54
CA GLN A 156 -0.63 -12.01 14.53
C GLN A 156 -0.07 -11.34 15.80
N GLY A 157 -0.75 -11.48 16.93
CA GLY A 157 -0.27 -10.97 18.20
C GLY A 157 -1.37 -10.51 19.15
N LYS A 158 -1.13 -9.40 19.86
CA LYS A 158 -2.08 -8.89 20.85
C LYS A 158 -3.28 -8.25 20.17
N ARG A 159 -4.48 -8.51 20.72
CA ARG A 159 -5.73 -7.85 20.28
C ARG A 159 -5.75 -6.36 20.59
N ASP A 160 -5.33 -6.02 21.80
CA ASP A 160 -5.23 -4.63 22.25
C ASP A 160 -3.79 -4.18 22.21
N SER A 161 -3.55 -3.06 21.56
CA SER A 161 -2.20 -2.57 21.31
C SER A 161 -2.16 -1.07 20.99
N GLU A 162 -0.96 -0.52 20.93
CA GLU A 162 -0.74 0.86 20.52
C GLU A 162 0.49 0.91 19.61
N ILE A 163 0.32 1.51 18.42
CA ILE A 163 1.42 1.92 17.56
C ILE A 163 1.81 3.33 18.00
N SER A 164 3.10 3.60 18.17
CA SER A 164 3.59 4.94 18.49
C SER A 164 4.79 5.32 17.65
N PHE A 165 4.94 6.60 17.31
CA PHE A 165 6.12 7.10 16.60
C PHE A 165 6.26 8.61 16.78
N VAL A 166 7.48 9.11 16.63
CA VAL A 166 7.81 10.54 16.70
C VAL A 166 8.08 11.05 15.30
N VAL A 167 7.46 12.17 14.91
CA VAL A 167 7.68 12.77 13.59
C VAL A 167 8.72 13.88 13.69
N GLU A 168 9.77 13.82 12.88
CA GLU A 168 10.88 14.77 12.88
C GLU A 168 11.18 15.28 11.47
N GLY A 169 11.63 16.53 11.37
CA GLY A 169 12.04 17.18 10.12
C GLY A 169 10.88 17.79 9.32
N LEU A 170 9.67 17.83 9.89
CA LEU A 170 8.52 18.49 9.30
C LEU A 170 8.09 19.67 10.17
N THR A 171 8.18 20.89 9.65
CA THR A 171 7.82 22.12 10.37
C THR A 171 6.39 22.58 10.11
N ALA A 172 5.84 22.23 8.94
CA ALA A 172 4.45 22.48 8.56
C ALA A 172 3.99 21.40 7.58
N GLY A 173 2.71 21.06 7.62
CA GLY A 173 2.11 20.07 6.74
C GLY A 173 0.93 19.35 7.36
N THR A 174 0.50 18.26 6.74
CA THR A 174 -0.56 17.40 7.26
C THR A 174 -0.14 15.94 7.13
N ILE A 175 -0.33 15.18 8.21
CA ILE A 175 -0.24 13.72 8.18
C ILE A 175 -1.64 13.15 8.10
N THR A 176 -1.90 12.34 7.09
CA THR A 176 -3.11 11.54 6.97
C THR A 176 -2.79 10.10 7.36
N ILE A 177 -3.53 9.57 8.33
CA ILE A 177 -3.45 8.18 8.77
C ILE A 177 -4.77 7.51 8.40
N ALA A 178 -4.71 6.40 7.67
CA ALA A 178 -5.87 5.56 7.41
C ALA A 178 -5.56 4.11 7.73
N ALA A 179 -6.44 3.43 8.46
CA ALA A 179 -6.29 2.03 8.79
C ALA A 179 -7.55 1.24 8.43
N PHE A 180 -7.34 0.05 7.89
CA PHE A 180 -8.39 -0.88 7.48
C PHE A 180 -8.19 -2.22 8.17
N VAL A 181 -9.29 -2.79 8.65
CA VAL A 181 -9.36 -4.17 9.17
C VAL A 181 -10.35 -4.92 8.31
N ASP A 182 -9.89 -6.01 7.70
CA ASP A 182 -10.65 -6.84 6.77
C ASP A 182 -11.27 -6.01 5.62
N GLY A 183 -10.63 -4.93 5.20
CA GLY A 183 -11.12 -4.06 4.13
C GLY A 183 -12.22 -3.07 4.54
N THR A 184 -12.56 -2.98 5.83
CA THR A 184 -13.40 -1.91 6.38
C THR A 184 -12.52 -0.84 7.01
N GLN A 185 -12.77 0.43 6.71
CA GLN A 185 -12.03 1.55 7.30
C GLN A 185 -12.32 1.64 8.80
N ALA A 186 -11.30 1.39 9.62
CA ALA A 186 -11.37 1.48 11.08
C ALA A 186 -10.84 2.81 11.61
N LEU A 187 -9.96 3.49 10.86
CA LEU A 187 -9.45 4.83 11.17
C LEU A 187 -9.28 5.65 9.89
N TYR A 188 -9.67 6.91 9.94
CA TYR A 188 -9.18 7.95 9.04
C TYR A 188 -8.98 9.23 9.87
N LYS A 189 -7.77 9.77 9.84
CA LYS A 189 -7.44 10.97 10.61
C LYS A 189 -6.45 11.85 9.86
N LYS A 190 -6.74 13.15 9.79
CA LYS A 190 -5.79 14.19 9.39
C LYS A 190 -5.22 14.84 10.66
N VAL A 191 -3.91 14.94 10.74
CA VAL A 191 -3.19 15.55 11.86
C VAL A 191 -2.31 16.68 11.29
N PRO A 192 -2.69 17.95 11.47
CA PRO A 192 -1.83 19.07 11.10
C PRO A 192 -0.52 19.06 11.91
N ILE A 193 0.56 19.47 11.26
CA ILE A 193 1.87 19.69 11.88
C ILE A 193 2.08 21.20 12.05
N GLY A 194 2.42 21.61 13.27
CA GLY A 194 2.57 23.00 13.65
C GLY A 194 1.25 23.65 14.08
N VAL A 195 1.32 24.91 14.48
CA VAL A 195 0.12 25.70 14.80
C VAL A 195 -0.67 25.91 13.51
N PRO A 196 -1.99 25.65 13.47
CA PRO A 196 -2.80 26.14 12.37
C PRO A 196 -2.61 27.65 12.31
N GLU A 197 -2.15 28.18 11.18
CA GLU A 197 -2.29 29.61 10.93
C GLU A 197 -3.79 29.90 11.03
N SER A 198 -4.18 30.53 12.12
CA SER A 198 -5.49 31.14 12.27
C SER A 198 -5.69 32.01 11.04
N SER A 199 -6.58 31.57 10.16
CA SER A 199 -7.06 32.37 9.04
C SER A 199 -7.44 33.74 9.60
N PRO A 200 -6.90 34.86 9.09
CA PRO A 200 -7.37 36.15 9.54
C PRO A 200 -8.86 36.23 9.19
N GLU A 201 -9.72 36.38 10.20
CA GLU A 201 -11.07 36.90 10.02
C GLU A 201 -10.93 38.34 9.49
N GLY A 202 -10.73 38.43 8.18
CA GLY A 202 -10.61 39.66 7.42
C GLY A 202 -11.95 40.00 6.80
N ILE A 203 -12.65 40.92 7.46
CA ILE A 203 -13.54 41.97 6.93
C ILE A 203 -13.92 41.83 5.44
N GLY A 204 -15.23 41.73 5.19
CA GLY A 204 -15.86 41.49 3.89
C GLY A 204 -15.22 42.22 2.70
N VAL A 205 -14.71 41.42 1.78
CA VAL A 205 -14.34 41.82 0.42
C VAL A 205 -15.46 41.35 -0.52
N PRO A 206 -15.94 42.16 -1.47
CA PRO A 206 -17.02 41.77 -2.38
C PRO A 206 -16.63 40.55 -3.21
N ALA A 207 -17.62 39.68 -3.45
CA ALA A 207 -17.51 38.39 -4.11
C ALA A 207 -16.59 38.44 -5.35
N ALA A 208 -15.42 37.81 -5.23
CA ALA A 208 -14.57 37.51 -6.37
C ALA A 208 -15.26 36.44 -7.25
N SER A 209 -15.13 36.59 -8.57
CA SER A 209 -15.57 35.58 -9.55
C SER A 209 -15.03 34.18 -9.18
N PRO A 210 -15.78 33.09 -9.49
CA PRO A 210 -15.34 31.74 -9.15
C PRO A 210 -13.95 31.48 -9.76
N LEU A 211 -13.01 31.03 -8.91
CA LEU A 211 -11.71 30.52 -9.36
C LEU A 211 -11.95 29.40 -10.40
N PRO A 212 -11.12 29.28 -11.44
CA PRO A 212 -11.21 28.14 -12.36
C PRO A 212 -11.10 26.82 -11.58
N GLU A 213 -11.97 25.86 -11.89
CA GLU A 213 -11.94 24.52 -11.28
C GLU A 213 -10.55 23.88 -11.49
N GLN A 214 -9.79 23.72 -10.41
CA GLN A 214 -8.46 23.13 -10.46
C GLN A 214 -8.55 21.62 -10.24
N TRP A 215 -8.14 20.86 -11.25
CA TRP A 215 -8.11 19.40 -11.18
C TRP A 215 -6.82 18.92 -10.54
N HIS A 216 -6.94 18.04 -9.55
CA HIS A 216 -5.84 17.42 -8.84
C HIS A 216 -5.82 15.92 -9.09
N THR A 217 -4.62 15.39 -9.37
CA THR A 217 -4.41 13.95 -9.57
C THR A 217 -3.71 13.36 -8.36
N PHE A 218 -4.36 12.40 -7.73
CA PHE A 218 -3.81 11.60 -6.63
C PHE A 218 -3.47 10.22 -7.17
N THR A 219 -2.35 9.65 -6.72
CA THR A 219 -1.87 8.34 -7.17
C THR A 219 -1.65 7.43 -5.98
N SER A 220 -1.98 6.16 -6.15
CA SER A 220 -1.69 5.10 -5.18
C SER A 220 -0.20 4.93 -4.93
N ALA A 221 0.13 4.38 -3.76
CA ALA A 221 1.51 4.16 -3.37
C ALA A 221 2.26 3.28 -4.39
N ASP A 222 1.64 2.22 -4.90
CA ASP A 222 2.26 1.34 -5.90
C ASP A 222 2.19 1.88 -7.34
N GLY A 223 1.59 3.05 -7.56
CA GLY A 223 1.50 3.69 -8.88
C GLY A 223 0.55 3.00 -9.86
N MET A 224 -0.32 2.12 -9.38
CA MET A 224 -1.20 1.30 -10.23
C MET A 224 -2.56 1.93 -10.51
N VAL A 225 -3.02 2.80 -9.61
CA VAL A 225 -4.27 3.55 -9.76
C VAL A 225 -4.04 5.02 -9.46
N SER A 226 -4.72 5.89 -10.21
CA SER A 226 -4.82 7.32 -9.95
C SER A 226 -6.26 7.80 -10.02
N VAL A 227 -6.56 8.93 -9.38
CA VAL A 227 -7.84 9.60 -9.45
C VAL A 227 -7.63 11.08 -9.68
N THR A 228 -8.36 11.63 -10.65
CA THR A 228 -8.36 13.06 -10.98
C THR A 228 -9.71 13.67 -10.59
N VAL A 229 -9.70 14.65 -9.70
CA VAL A 229 -10.89 15.30 -9.12
C VAL A 229 -10.69 16.81 -9.03
N SER A 230 -11.78 17.58 -9.07
CA SER A 230 -11.76 19.06 -8.96
C SER A 230 -11.66 19.59 -7.53
N GLN A 231 -11.73 18.70 -6.53
CA GLN A 231 -11.74 19.11 -5.12
C GLN A 231 -10.35 19.53 -4.61
N ALA A 232 -10.35 20.37 -3.57
CA ALA A 232 -9.14 20.84 -2.90
C ALA A 232 -8.62 19.86 -1.83
N GLU A 233 -9.45 18.92 -1.35
CA GLU A 233 -9.04 18.01 -0.29
C GLU A 233 -8.16 16.85 -0.81
N PRO A 234 -7.06 16.53 -0.10
CA PRO A 234 -6.18 15.42 -0.49
C PRO A 234 -6.90 14.08 -0.31
N ILE A 235 -6.81 13.24 -1.35
CA ILE A 235 -7.29 11.85 -1.36
C ILE A 235 -6.09 10.91 -1.21
N GLY A 236 -6.26 9.87 -0.39
CA GLY A 236 -5.32 8.75 -0.31
C GLY A 236 -5.86 7.48 -0.98
N PHE A 237 -4.98 6.54 -1.28
CA PHE A 237 -5.35 5.19 -1.66
C PHE A 237 -4.81 4.22 -0.61
N VAL A 238 -5.65 3.29 -0.17
CA VAL A 238 -5.22 2.16 0.64
C VAL A 238 -5.47 0.88 -0.14
N LYS A 239 -4.41 0.11 -0.42
CA LYS A 239 -4.57 -1.24 -0.96
C LYS A 239 -5.17 -2.12 0.13
N VAL A 240 -6.29 -2.76 -0.20
CA VAL A 240 -7.01 -3.67 0.69
C VAL A 240 -6.94 -5.09 0.09
N PRO A 241 -7.04 -6.13 0.92
CA PRO A 241 -7.05 -7.50 0.41
C PRO A 241 -8.20 -7.70 -0.58
N ALA A 242 -7.96 -8.53 -1.60
CA ALA A 242 -9.00 -8.97 -2.50
C ALA A 242 -10.04 -9.79 -1.74
N ARG A 243 -11.28 -9.28 -1.68
CA ARG A 243 -12.46 -10.08 -1.32
C ARG A 243 -12.89 -10.93 -2.51
N LYS A 244 -13.85 -11.83 -2.29
CA LYS A 244 -14.36 -12.76 -3.31
C LYS A 244 -14.65 -12.03 -4.63
N THR A 245 -14.11 -12.54 -5.73
CA THR A 245 -14.28 -11.94 -7.06
C THR A 245 -15.64 -12.31 -7.68
N PRO A 246 -16.17 -11.49 -8.61
CA PRO A 246 -17.33 -11.87 -9.41
C PRO A 246 -17.05 -13.17 -10.19
N GLN A 247 -18.07 -14.01 -10.37
CA GLN A 247 -17.93 -15.26 -11.12
C GLN A 247 -17.42 -14.98 -12.55
N GLY A 248 -16.40 -15.72 -12.98
CA GLY A 248 -15.82 -15.58 -14.33
C GLY A 248 -14.80 -14.45 -14.50
N MET A 249 -14.62 -13.59 -13.49
CA MET A 249 -13.63 -12.51 -13.50
C MET A 249 -12.57 -12.69 -12.43
N GLN A 250 -11.37 -12.17 -12.71
CA GLN A 250 -10.27 -12.05 -11.76
C GLN A 250 -9.96 -10.58 -11.50
N ILE A 251 -9.45 -10.27 -10.31
CA ILE A 251 -8.88 -8.96 -10.00
C ILE A 251 -7.48 -8.91 -10.59
N LEU A 252 -7.28 -8.01 -11.56
CA LEU A 252 -5.98 -7.77 -12.19
C LEU A 252 -5.16 -6.74 -11.42
N SER A 253 -5.82 -5.74 -10.82
CA SER A 253 -5.17 -4.71 -10.00
C SER A 253 -6.11 -4.23 -8.89
N GLY A 254 -5.55 -4.03 -7.70
CA GLY A 254 -6.29 -3.67 -6.50
C GLY A 254 -6.76 -4.90 -5.70
N PRO A 255 -7.79 -4.75 -4.85
CA PRO A 255 -8.62 -3.55 -4.68
C PRO A 255 -7.90 -2.38 -3.98
N TYR A 256 -8.30 -1.16 -4.29
CA TYR A 256 -7.87 0.07 -3.60
C TYR A 256 -9.08 0.83 -3.07
N SER A 257 -9.02 1.22 -1.81
CA SER A 257 -10.00 2.10 -1.18
C SER A 257 -9.53 3.55 -1.27
N LEU A 258 -10.38 4.42 -1.83
CA LEU A 258 -10.19 5.87 -1.81
C LEU A 258 -10.54 6.40 -0.41
N VAL A 259 -9.62 7.11 0.22
CA VAL A 259 -9.82 7.69 1.56
C VAL A 259 -9.83 9.22 1.52
N PRO A 260 -10.76 9.90 2.21
CA PRO A 260 -11.81 9.33 3.06
C PRO A 260 -12.89 8.61 2.24
N LEU A 261 -13.49 7.56 2.82
CA LEU A 261 -14.64 6.87 2.20
C LEU A 261 -15.89 7.76 2.16
N ASP A 262 -16.82 7.42 1.27
CA ASP A 262 -18.15 8.06 1.12
C ASP A 262 -18.13 9.58 0.84
N THR A 263 -17.02 10.08 0.29
CA THR A 263 -16.85 11.47 -0.14
C THR A 263 -17.40 11.64 -1.55
N SER A 264 -18.34 12.57 -1.75
CA SER A 264 -18.94 12.84 -3.05
C SER A 264 -18.08 13.82 -3.89
N PHE A 265 -18.02 13.58 -5.19
CA PHE A 265 -17.31 14.41 -6.17
C PHE A 265 -18.29 15.05 -7.15
N LEU A 266 -18.30 16.39 -7.19
CA LEU A 266 -19.13 17.19 -8.08
C LEU A 266 -18.28 18.32 -8.71
N PRO A 267 -17.99 18.30 -10.02
CA PRO A 267 -18.31 17.25 -11.00
C PRO A 267 -17.65 15.89 -10.68
N PRO A 268 -18.15 14.77 -11.24
CA PRO A 268 -17.54 13.45 -11.05
C PRO A 268 -16.07 13.44 -11.44
N GLY A 269 -15.25 12.82 -10.61
CA GLY A 269 -13.85 12.57 -10.91
C GLY A 269 -13.65 11.50 -11.99
N ARG A 270 -12.39 11.27 -12.36
CA ARG A 270 -11.97 10.18 -13.25
C ARG A 270 -10.96 9.30 -12.52
N ILE A 271 -11.29 8.04 -12.31
CA ILE A 271 -10.37 7.02 -11.78
C ILE A 271 -9.73 6.27 -12.94
N GLU A 272 -8.42 6.02 -12.86
CA GLU A 272 -7.64 5.37 -13.91
C GLU A 272 -6.75 4.28 -13.33
N PHE A 273 -6.90 3.06 -13.85
CA PHE A 273 -6.09 1.90 -13.49
C PHE A 273 -5.09 1.60 -14.60
N ARG A 274 -3.83 1.42 -14.26
CA ARG A 274 -2.81 0.93 -15.18
C ARG A 274 -2.99 -0.57 -15.42
N ILE A 275 -2.95 -0.98 -16.68
CA ILE A 275 -3.04 -2.39 -17.07
C ILE A 275 -1.72 -3.09 -16.67
N PRO A 276 -1.75 -4.12 -15.82
CA PRO A 276 -0.54 -4.86 -15.46
C PRO A 276 0.12 -5.52 -16.67
N ALA A 277 1.46 -5.53 -16.70
CA ALA A 277 2.20 -6.20 -17.76
C ALA A 277 1.88 -7.71 -17.77
N GLY A 278 1.49 -8.24 -18.93
CA GLY A 278 1.11 -9.65 -19.09
C GLY A 278 -0.36 -9.96 -18.77
N ALA A 279 -1.18 -8.95 -18.43
CA ALA A 279 -2.63 -9.13 -18.37
C ALA A 279 -3.17 -9.50 -19.76
N ALA A 280 -4.05 -10.51 -19.82
CA ALA A 280 -4.67 -10.93 -21.07
C ALA A 280 -5.49 -9.77 -21.67
N GLY A 281 -5.27 -9.48 -22.96
CA GLY A 281 -6.12 -8.56 -23.71
C GLY A 281 -7.54 -9.11 -23.76
N GLY A 282 -8.52 -8.36 -23.24
CA GLY A 282 -9.90 -8.80 -23.12
C GLY A 282 -10.81 -7.69 -22.60
N GLU A 283 -12.02 -8.05 -22.18
CA GLU A 283 -12.97 -7.13 -21.57
C GLU A 283 -12.47 -6.71 -20.18
N LEU A 284 -11.78 -5.57 -20.13
CA LEU A 284 -11.29 -4.96 -18.90
C LEU A 284 -12.32 -3.96 -18.40
N VAL A 285 -12.67 -4.05 -17.12
CA VAL A 285 -13.67 -3.17 -16.50
C VAL A 285 -13.23 -2.77 -15.09
N ILE A 286 -13.46 -1.51 -14.73
CA ILE A 286 -13.33 -1.06 -13.35
C ILE A 286 -14.63 -1.37 -12.63
N ALA A 287 -14.53 -1.99 -11.46
CA ALA A 287 -15.67 -2.26 -10.61
C ALA A 287 -15.51 -1.59 -9.24
N SER A 288 -16.63 -1.13 -8.67
CA SER A 288 -16.73 -0.66 -7.30
C SER A 288 -17.27 -1.76 -6.39
N LEU A 289 -16.73 -1.89 -5.19
CA LEU A 289 -17.16 -2.84 -4.17
C LEU A 289 -17.99 -2.11 -3.09
N ASP A 290 -19.24 -2.52 -2.91
CA ASP A 290 -20.10 -2.12 -1.77
C ASP A 290 -20.57 -3.36 -1.02
N ARG A 291 -20.30 -3.44 0.30
CA ARG A 291 -20.77 -4.50 1.22
C ARG A 291 -20.78 -5.92 0.61
N GLU A 292 -19.67 -6.33 -0.02
CA GLU A 292 -19.46 -7.63 -0.73
C GLU A 292 -19.93 -7.74 -2.19
N THR A 293 -20.62 -6.74 -2.73
CA THR A 293 -21.11 -6.76 -4.11
C THR A 293 -20.27 -5.87 -5.01
N TRP A 294 -19.69 -6.46 -6.04
CA TRP A 294 -19.00 -5.75 -7.10
C TRP A 294 -19.99 -5.24 -8.14
N THR A 295 -19.91 -3.95 -8.46
CA THR A 295 -20.70 -3.30 -9.52
C THR A 295 -19.74 -2.75 -10.57
N SER A 296 -19.92 -3.12 -11.83
CA SER A 296 -19.10 -2.58 -12.93
C SER A 296 -19.45 -1.11 -13.19
N LEU A 297 -18.40 -0.32 -13.44
CA LEU A 297 -18.52 1.07 -13.86
C LEU A 297 -18.41 1.16 -15.38
N PRO A 298 -19.04 2.17 -16.01
CA PRO A 298 -18.86 2.45 -17.44
C PRO A 298 -17.39 2.82 -17.71
N SER A 299 -16.63 1.84 -18.18
CA SER A 299 -15.17 1.91 -18.29
C SER A 299 -14.75 2.14 -19.74
N THR A 300 -13.75 3.01 -19.92
CA THR A 300 -13.09 3.25 -21.21
C THR A 300 -11.70 2.64 -21.16
N THR A 301 -11.47 1.64 -22.00
CA THR A 301 -10.19 0.94 -22.10
C THR A 301 -9.28 1.64 -23.11
N GLY A 302 -8.16 2.17 -22.63
CA GLY A 302 -7.05 2.65 -23.45
C GLY A 302 -5.98 1.57 -23.65
N ASN A 303 -4.87 1.95 -24.28
CA ASN A 303 -3.78 1.02 -24.60
C ASN A 303 -3.02 0.52 -23.37
N THR A 304 -2.89 1.36 -22.35
CA THR A 304 -2.07 1.09 -21.15
C THR A 304 -2.84 1.25 -19.85
N SER A 305 -4.09 1.69 -19.91
CA SER A 305 -4.91 2.02 -18.76
C SER A 305 -6.40 1.88 -19.07
N VAL A 306 -7.19 1.69 -18.03
CA VAL A 306 -8.66 1.70 -18.07
C VAL A 306 -9.12 2.84 -17.19
N ALA A 307 -10.11 3.62 -17.64
CA ALA A 307 -10.63 4.75 -16.88
C ALA A 307 -12.15 4.70 -16.73
N ALA A 308 -12.66 5.19 -15.61
CA ALA A 308 -14.09 5.28 -15.33
C ALA A 308 -14.43 6.58 -14.58
N PRO A 309 -15.67 7.10 -14.71
CA PRO A 309 -16.12 8.20 -13.87
C PRO A 309 -16.33 7.72 -12.43
N VAL A 310 -15.99 8.56 -11.46
CA VAL A 310 -16.17 8.30 -10.03
C VAL A 310 -16.88 9.47 -9.36
N ALA A 311 -18.09 9.23 -8.84
CA ALA A 311 -18.93 10.26 -8.22
C ALA A 311 -18.88 10.23 -6.68
N ILE A 312 -18.41 9.12 -6.10
CA ILE A 312 -18.26 8.93 -4.66
C ILE A 312 -16.96 8.16 -4.40
N SER A 313 -16.28 8.39 -3.30
CA SER A 313 -15.14 7.55 -2.90
C SER A 313 -15.61 6.21 -2.33
N GLY A 314 -14.79 5.17 -2.53
CA GLY A 314 -15.16 3.79 -2.25
C GLY A 314 -14.00 2.85 -2.56
N THR A 315 -14.27 1.55 -2.64
CA THR A 315 -13.27 0.54 -2.99
C THR A 315 -13.41 0.15 -4.46
N TYR A 316 -12.32 0.22 -5.22
CA TYR A 316 -12.29 -0.05 -6.66
C TYR A 316 -11.23 -1.09 -7.03
N ALA A 317 -11.50 -1.87 -8.06
CA ALA A 317 -10.54 -2.79 -8.65
C ALA A 317 -10.65 -2.82 -10.17
N LEU A 318 -9.54 -3.14 -10.83
CA LEU A 318 -9.53 -3.52 -12.24
C LEU A 318 -9.82 -5.01 -12.35
N LEU A 319 -10.91 -5.35 -13.03
CA LEU A 319 -11.30 -6.72 -13.32
C LEU A 319 -10.99 -7.07 -14.77
N GLY A 320 -10.73 -8.36 -15.01
CA GLY A 320 -10.63 -8.92 -16.35
C GLY A 320 -11.03 -10.40 -16.38
N PRO A 321 -11.08 -11.00 -17.58
CA PRO A 321 -11.47 -12.40 -17.74
C PRO A 321 -10.45 -13.31 -17.06
N LEU A 322 -10.92 -14.46 -16.56
CA LEU A 322 -10.03 -15.53 -16.09
C LEU A 322 -9.10 -15.97 -17.23
N PRO A 323 -7.83 -16.31 -16.95
CA PRO A 323 -6.95 -16.85 -17.98
C PRO A 323 -7.54 -18.16 -18.50
N ALA A 324 -7.59 -18.33 -19.82
CA ALA A 324 -7.91 -19.63 -20.40
C ALA A 324 -6.89 -20.66 -19.87
N ALA A 325 -7.38 -21.82 -19.41
CA ALA A 325 -6.51 -22.90 -18.96
C ALA A 325 -5.51 -23.24 -20.08
N PRO A 326 -4.22 -23.47 -19.78
CA PRO A 326 -3.26 -23.89 -20.79
C PRO A 326 -3.75 -25.21 -21.40
N VAL A 327 -4.08 -25.18 -22.68
CA VAL A 327 -4.32 -26.40 -23.46
C VAL A 327 -3.00 -27.17 -23.49
N THR A 328 -2.94 -28.25 -22.71
CA THR A 328 -1.87 -29.23 -22.86
C THR A 328 -2.14 -29.96 -24.17
N THR A 329 -1.51 -29.51 -25.26
CA THR A 329 -1.45 -30.32 -26.47
C THR A 329 -0.54 -31.50 -26.17
N THR A 330 -1.14 -32.67 -25.88
CA THR A 330 -0.40 -33.93 -25.88
C THR A 330 0.12 -34.13 -27.30
N ALA A 331 1.40 -33.83 -27.53
CA ALA A 331 2.05 -34.14 -28.79
C ALA A 331 2.06 -35.68 -28.92
N VAL A 332 1.23 -36.20 -29.81
CA VAL A 332 1.32 -37.61 -30.23
C VAL A 332 2.62 -37.73 -31.02
N THR A 333 3.64 -38.35 -30.43
CA THR A 333 4.88 -38.68 -31.13
C THR A 333 4.55 -39.71 -32.21
N PRO A 334 4.75 -39.44 -33.51
CA PRO A 334 4.68 -40.49 -34.51
C PRO A 334 5.83 -41.47 -34.28
N ILE A 335 5.52 -42.77 -34.26
CA ILE A 335 6.53 -43.84 -34.24
C ILE A 335 7.31 -43.75 -35.56
N ALA A 336 8.55 -43.27 -35.49
CA ALA A 336 9.48 -43.33 -36.61
C ALA A 336 10.16 -44.71 -36.59
N THR A 337 9.97 -45.49 -37.67
CA THR A 337 10.75 -46.70 -37.92
C THR A 337 12.18 -46.28 -38.31
N THR A 338 13.14 -46.48 -37.40
CA THR A 338 14.55 -46.20 -37.63
C THR A 338 15.20 -47.34 -38.42
N VAL A 339 15.71 -47.03 -39.60
CA VAL A 339 16.76 -47.83 -40.28
C VAL A 339 18.11 -47.36 -39.73
N GLU A 340 18.91 -48.32 -39.28
CA GLU A 340 20.18 -48.10 -38.60
C GLU A 340 21.28 -47.71 -39.61
N GLU A 341 21.85 -46.51 -39.48
CA GLU A 341 23.09 -46.13 -40.16
C GLU A 341 24.08 -45.60 -39.11
N THR A 342 25.24 -46.26 -39.04
CA THR A 342 26.31 -46.05 -38.07
C THR A 342 27.26 -44.94 -38.50
N LEU A 343 27.64 -44.03 -37.59
CA LEU A 343 28.88 -43.22 -37.65
C LEU A 343 29.29 -42.75 -36.22
N PRO A 344 30.53 -42.27 -35.96
CA PRO A 344 31.42 -42.84 -34.95
C PRO A 344 31.66 -41.96 -33.70
N THR A 345 32.30 -42.61 -32.72
CA THR A 345 32.75 -42.19 -31.38
C THR A 345 33.19 -40.72 -31.20
N PRO A 346 32.72 -40.02 -30.14
CA PRO A 346 33.21 -38.69 -29.78
C PRO A 346 34.40 -38.71 -28.79
N ALA A 347 35.31 -37.75 -28.94
CA ALA A 347 36.39 -37.42 -28.00
C ALA A 347 35.92 -36.42 -26.90
N PRO A 348 36.60 -36.33 -25.73
CA PRO A 348 36.00 -35.81 -24.50
C PRO A 348 35.99 -34.28 -24.32
N ALA A 349 35.07 -33.86 -23.45
CA ALA A 349 34.53 -32.52 -23.22
C ALA A 349 35.50 -31.47 -22.62
N ALA A 350 35.28 -30.21 -22.99
CA ALA A 350 35.78 -29.03 -22.27
C ALA A 350 34.64 -28.39 -21.45
N THR A 351 34.87 -28.22 -20.15
CA THR A 351 33.96 -27.65 -19.17
C THR A 351 33.98 -26.12 -19.22
N THR A 352 32.83 -25.48 -19.47
CA THR A 352 32.69 -24.02 -19.31
C THR A 352 31.55 -23.66 -18.36
N ARG A 353 31.99 -23.08 -17.24
CA ARG A 353 31.35 -22.28 -16.18
C ARG A 353 29.92 -21.75 -16.44
N ALA A 354 29.00 -22.16 -15.58
CA ALA A 354 27.69 -21.54 -15.41
C ALA A 354 27.81 -20.17 -14.71
N GLY A 355 27.20 -19.14 -15.31
CA GLY A 355 27.06 -17.81 -14.74
C GLY A 355 26.01 -17.78 -13.64
N ILE A 356 26.36 -17.14 -12.53
CA ILE A 356 25.60 -17.04 -11.28
C ILE A 356 24.53 -15.95 -11.44
N GLY A 357 23.26 -16.35 -11.41
CA GLY A 357 22.11 -15.45 -11.24
C GLY A 357 22.01 -14.97 -9.79
N GLY A 358 21.74 -13.67 -9.62
CA GLY A 358 21.74 -12.96 -8.34
C GLY A 358 20.87 -13.64 -7.27
N ALA A 359 21.53 -14.00 -6.17
CA ALA A 359 20.94 -14.68 -5.04
C ALA A 359 20.03 -13.77 -4.20
N THR A 360 18.86 -14.31 -3.90
CA THR A 360 17.90 -13.95 -2.86
C THR A 360 18.58 -13.77 -1.51
N LEU A 361 18.51 -12.59 -0.91
CA LEU A 361 18.98 -12.36 0.46
C LEU A 361 17.86 -12.75 1.44
N ILE A 362 18.01 -13.90 2.08
CA ILE A 362 17.18 -14.38 3.19
C ILE A 362 17.73 -13.78 4.48
N LEU A 363 16.93 -13.01 5.21
CA LEU A 363 17.21 -12.61 6.60
C LEU A 363 16.32 -13.43 7.53
N ALA A 364 16.84 -14.58 7.96
CA ALA A 364 16.34 -15.30 9.13
C ALA A 364 17.21 -14.86 10.32
N ILE A 365 16.63 -14.11 11.26
CA ILE A 365 17.31 -13.79 12.53
C ILE A 365 17.06 -14.97 13.47
N CYS A 366 18.11 -15.79 13.66
CA CYS A 366 18.25 -16.67 14.81
C CYS A 366 19.56 -16.32 15.52
N ALA A 367 19.51 -16.39 16.84
CA ALA A 367 20.45 -15.84 17.80
C ALA A 367 21.90 -16.37 17.69
N GLY A 368 22.83 -15.51 18.11
CA GLY A 368 24.09 -15.91 18.74
C GLY A 368 25.34 -15.80 17.89
N CYS A 369 26.11 -14.72 18.05
CA CYS A 369 27.48 -14.77 18.61
C CYS A 369 28.12 -13.38 18.56
N ALA A 370 28.70 -13.00 19.71
CA ALA A 370 29.51 -11.81 19.89
C ALA A 370 30.81 -11.88 19.06
N VAL A 371 31.24 -10.77 18.45
CA VAL A 371 32.66 -10.45 18.28
C VAL A 371 32.89 -8.95 18.45
N VAL A 372 33.96 -8.68 19.20
CA VAL A 372 34.43 -7.45 19.83
C VAL A 372 35.36 -6.64 18.91
N ILE A 373 35.14 -5.33 18.89
CA ILE A 373 36.08 -4.17 18.83
C ILE A 373 37.27 -4.20 17.82
N ARG A 374 37.40 -3.13 17.02
CA ARG A 374 38.54 -2.17 17.11
C ARG A 374 38.31 -0.87 16.32
N LYS A 375 38.22 0.23 17.08
CA LYS A 375 38.52 1.60 16.62
C LYS A 375 39.95 1.66 16.09
N LYS A 376 40.17 2.42 15.01
CA LYS A 376 41.45 3.07 14.74
C LYS A 376 41.21 4.56 14.48
N GLN A 377 42.22 5.30 14.92
CA GLN A 377 42.30 6.73 15.21
C GLN A 377 41.95 7.64 14.04
#